data_AF-A0A8T3MIT1-F1
#
_entry.id   AF-A0A8T3MIT1-F1
#
_cell.length_a   1.000
_cell.length_b   1.000
_cell.length_c   1.000
_cell.angle_alpha   90.00
_cell.angle_beta   90.00
_cell.angle_gamma   90.00
#
_symmetry.space_group_name_H-M   'P 1'
#
loop_
_entity.id
_entity.type
_entity.pdbx_description
1 polymer ?
#
loop_
_entity_poly.entity_id
_entity_poly.type
_entity_poly.pdbx_seq_one_letter_code
_entity_poly.pdbx_strand_id
1 'polypeptide(L)'
;MVEWPYWVILTGIAVAAVPIGLTAGRAHPHGARTNGAWVAFGVVALGALVFHCVAMFLPRLVPPVGPLPAAADEIRALGLPSQLAYWLPATLLVAALRRLPPVAVTALAGVLVGVGVTMFWPFPLAVHLAFIAAAVGTLAGLVGMALGQASARPARDGSLTA
;
A
#
# COMPACT_ATOMS: atom_id res chain seq x y z
N MET A 1 -15.72 18.13 22.15
CA MET A 1 -14.88 18.87 21.19
C MET A 1 -13.97 17.85 20.57
N VAL A 2 -14.24 17.45 19.32
CA VAL A 2 -13.45 16.43 18.61
C VAL A 2 -12.18 17.12 18.15
N GLU A 3 -11.07 16.83 18.82
CA GLU A 3 -9.74 17.24 18.37
C GLU A 3 -9.45 16.45 17.09
N TRP A 4 -9.81 17.04 15.96
CA TRP A 4 -9.57 16.45 14.65
C TRP A 4 -8.07 16.22 14.49
N PRO A 5 -7.60 14.98 14.26
CA PRO A 5 -6.18 14.69 14.25
C PRO A 5 -5.57 15.25 12.96
N TYR A 6 -5.09 16.49 13.04
CA TYR A 6 -4.21 17.13 12.05
C TYR A 6 -3.03 16.22 11.66
N TRP A 7 -2.67 15.27 12.53
CA TRP A 7 -1.75 14.17 12.26
C TRP A 7 -2.15 13.27 11.08
N VAL A 8 -3.44 13.06 10.77
CA VAL A 8 -3.88 12.28 9.59
C VAL A 8 -3.57 13.02 8.29
N ILE A 9 -3.79 14.34 8.29
CA ILE A 9 -3.42 15.21 7.16
C ILE A 9 -1.90 15.29 7.05
N LEU A 10 -1.18 15.43 8.17
CA LEU A 10 0.28 15.47 8.19
C LEU A 10 0.92 14.13 7.80
N THR A 11 0.35 13.00 8.20
CA THR A 11 0.83 11.67 7.74
C THR A 11 0.49 11.45 6.28
N GLY A 12 -0.71 11.81 5.82
CA GLY A 12 -1.03 11.79 4.39
C GLY A 12 -0.08 12.66 3.56
N ILE A 13 0.23 13.88 4.02
CA ILE A 13 1.19 14.79 3.39
C ILE A 13 2.62 14.23 3.47
N ALA A 14 3.05 13.69 4.62
CA ALA A 14 4.37 13.10 4.76
C ALA A 14 4.54 11.88 3.83
N VAL A 15 3.52 11.04 3.72
CA VAL A 15 3.48 9.88 2.84
C VAL A 15 3.47 10.29 1.36
N ALA A 16 2.80 11.40 1.03
CA ALA A 16 2.86 12.00 -0.29
C ALA A 16 4.19 12.73 -0.58
N ALA A 17 4.90 13.21 0.44
CA ALA A 17 6.18 13.91 0.33
C ALA A 17 7.38 12.95 0.22
N VAL A 18 7.29 11.74 0.79
CA VAL A 18 8.30 10.68 0.68
C VAL A 18 8.67 10.34 -0.78
N PRO A 19 7.73 10.15 -1.73
CA PRO A 19 8.10 9.91 -3.13
C PRO A 19 8.73 11.15 -3.81
N ILE A 20 8.39 12.37 -3.37
CA ILE A 20 8.98 13.61 -3.91
C ILE A 20 10.46 13.71 -3.50
N GLY A 21 10.78 13.46 -2.22
CA GLY A 21 12.17 13.43 -1.74
C GLY A 21 13.03 12.31 -2.35
N LEU A 22 12.42 11.17 -2.70
CA LEU A 22 13.13 10.03 -3.28
C LEU A 22 13.45 10.16 -4.78
N THR A 23 12.78 11.07 -5.51
CA THR A 23 13.18 11.39 -6.90
C THR A 23 14.46 12.22 -6.98
N ALA A 24 14.81 12.95 -5.92
CA ALA A 24 16.03 13.76 -5.84
C ALA A 24 17.29 12.93 -5.49
N GLY A 25 17.14 11.72 -4.94
CA GLY A 25 18.24 10.87 -4.45
C GLY A 25 18.63 9.71 -5.37
N ARG A 26 18.62 9.90 -6.71
CA ARG A 26 19.09 8.86 -7.65
C ARG A 26 20.62 8.80 -7.70
N ALA A 27 21.21 8.14 -6.71
CA ALA A 27 22.51 7.50 -6.85
C ALA A 27 22.64 6.36 -5.84
N HIS A 28 22.30 5.12 -6.24
CA HIS A 28 23.07 3.95 -5.79
C HIS A 28 22.85 2.74 -6.71
N PRO A 29 23.89 2.29 -7.43
CA PRO A 29 23.98 0.94 -7.96
C PRO A 29 24.50 -0.02 -6.86
N HIS A 30 24.15 -1.30 -6.99
CA HIS A 30 24.63 -2.51 -6.27
C HIS A 30 23.69 -3.16 -5.24
N GLY A 31 23.34 -4.43 -5.50
CA GLY A 31 22.94 -5.40 -4.46
C GLY A 31 21.66 -6.20 -4.74
N ALA A 32 21.73 -7.19 -5.63
CA ALA A 32 20.64 -8.12 -5.98
C ALA A 32 20.04 -8.94 -4.81
N ARG A 33 20.63 -8.90 -3.61
CA ARG A 33 20.15 -9.64 -2.42
C ARG A 33 19.06 -8.94 -1.60
N THR A 34 18.80 -7.66 -1.87
CA THR A 34 17.80 -6.87 -1.10
C THR A 34 16.36 -7.03 -1.58
N ASN A 35 16.12 -7.71 -2.71
CA ASN A 35 14.79 -7.78 -3.32
C ASN A 35 13.78 -8.61 -2.51
N GLY A 36 14.21 -9.71 -1.88
CA GLY A 36 13.32 -10.62 -1.16
C GLY A 36 12.64 -10.00 0.07
N ALA A 37 13.40 -9.24 0.87
CA ALA A 37 12.86 -8.61 2.08
C ALA A 37 11.79 -7.55 1.74
N TRP A 38 12.03 -6.70 0.73
CA TRP A 38 11.05 -5.70 0.31
C TRP A 38 9.80 -6.32 -0.31
N VAL A 39 9.94 -7.42 -1.05
CA VAL A 39 8.80 -8.18 -1.55
C VAL A 39 8.01 -8.78 -0.39
N ALA A 40 8.67 -9.39 0.60
CA ALA A 40 8.02 -9.92 1.79
C ALA A 40 7.27 -8.81 2.55
N PHE A 41 7.89 -7.65 2.76
CA PHE A 41 7.21 -6.50 3.38
C PHE A 41 6.01 -6.03 2.56
N GLY A 42 6.12 -5.98 1.23
CA GLY A 42 5.00 -5.62 0.35
C GLY A 42 3.84 -6.62 0.43
N VAL A 43 4.14 -7.93 0.46
CA VAL A 43 3.12 -8.98 0.60
C VAL A 43 2.44 -8.91 1.96
N VAL A 44 3.20 -8.74 3.04
CA VAL A 44 2.66 -8.61 4.40
C VAL A 44 1.80 -7.34 4.52
N ALA A 45 2.28 -6.21 3.99
CA ALA A 45 1.56 -4.95 3.97
C ALA A 45 0.23 -5.06 3.19
N LEU A 46 0.26 -5.67 2.01
CA LEU A 46 -0.93 -5.91 1.21
C LEU A 46 -1.91 -6.84 1.94
N GLY A 47 -1.42 -7.93 2.55
CA GLY A 47 -2.23 -8.85 3.33
C GLY A 47 -2.92 -8.17 4.52
N ALA A 48 -2.19 -7.31 5.24
CA ALA A 48 -2.75 -6.51 6.34
C ALA A 48 -3.83 -5.53 5.84
N LEU A 49 -3.60 -4.87 4.69
CA LEU A 49 -4.58 -3.96 4.08
C LEU A 49 -5.84 -4.70 3.62
N VAL A 50 -5.69 -5.88 3.02
CA VAL A 50 -6.80 -6.76 2.64
C VAL A 50 -7.57 -7.20 3.89
N PHE A 51 -6.88 -7.63 4.94
CA PHE A 51 -7.51 -7.98 6.20
C PHE A 51 -8.30 -6.82 6.79
N HIS A 52 -7.74 -5.61 6.77
CA HIS A 52 -8.42 -4.39 7.20
C HIS A 52 -9.73 -4.15 6.42
N CYS A 53 -9.68 -4.23 5.08
CA CYS A 53 -10.87 -4.11 4.23
C CYS A 53 -11.92 -5.21 4.52
N VAL A 54 -11.49 -6.46 4.68
CA VAL A 54 -12.37 -7.59 5.01
C VAL A 54 -13.01 -7.41 6.39
N ALA A 55 -12.25 -7.00 7.40
CA ALA A 55 -12.75 -6.75 8.75
C ALA A 55 -13.85 -5.67 8.78
N MET A 56 -13.72 -4.66 7.92
CA MET A 56 -14.69 -3.58 7.72
C MET A 56 -15.96 -4.04 7.00
N PHE A 57 -15.82 -4.67 5.83
CA PHE A 57 -16.97 -4.92 4.93
C PHE A 57 -17.58 -6.30 5.06
N LEU A 58 -16.79 -7.30 5.48
CA LEU A 58 -17.21 -8.70 5.53
C LEU A 58 -16.93 -9.30 6.91
N PRO A 59 -17.59 -8.82 7.98
CA PRO A 59 -17.37 -9.34 9.33
C PRO A 59 -17.63 -10.85 9.44
N ARG A 60 -18.49 -11.40 8.57
CA ARG A 60 -18.79 -12.84 8.49
C ARG A 60 -17.61 -13.71 8.03
N LEU A 61 -16.61 -13.11 7.37
CA LEU A 61 -15.42 -13.83 6.91
C LEU A 61 -14.31 -13.88 7.96
N VAL A 62 -14.43 -13.09 9.04
CA VAL A 62 -13.46 -13.14 10.14
C VAL A 62 -13.76 -14.39 10.99
N PRO A 63 -12.80 -15.32 11.15
CA PRO A 63 -13.01 -16.50 11.99
C PRO A 63 -13.38 -16.07 13.41
N PRO A 64 -14.44 -16.62 14.02
CA PRO A 64 -14.88 -16.22 15.36
C PRO A 64 -13.96 -16.70 16.48
N VAL A 65 -12.93 -17.48 16.15
CA VAL A 65 -12.00 -18.10 17.10
C VAL A 65 -10.58 -17.55 16.92
N GLY A 66 -9.87 -17.34 18.03
CA GLY A 66 -8.51 -16.80 18.05
C GLY A 66 -8.46 -15.28 18.29
N PRO A 67 -7.32 -14.61 18.05
CA PRO A 67 -7.14 -13.17 18.31
C PRO A 67 -7.74 -12.25 17.22
N LEU A 68 -8.14 -12.80 16.07
CA LEU A 68 -8.64 -12.06 14.90
C LEU A 68 -9.95 -11.29 15.14
N PRO A 69 -10.94 -11.79 15.91
CA PRO A 69 -12.16 -11.04 16.22
C PRO A 69 -11.88 -9.72 16.93
N ALA A 70 -11.01 -9.74 17.96
CA ALA A 70 -10.68 -8.55 18.73
C ALA A 70 -10.01 -7.48 17.86
N ALA A 71 -9.06 -7.88 17.01
CA ALA A 71 -8.45 -6.97 16.04
C ALA A 71 -9.46 -6.41 15.03
N ALA A 72 -10.42 -7.23 14.58
CA ALA A 72 -11.46 -6.79 13.66
C ALA A 72 -12.46 -5.81 14.32
N ASP A 73 -12.76 -5.99 15.61
CA ASP A 73 -13.57 -5.04 16.39
C ASP A 73 -12.87 -3.69 16.55
N GLU A 74 -11.57 -3.68 16.85
CA GLU A 74 -10.77 -2.46 16.90
C GLU A 74 -10.72 -1.71 15.56
N ILE A 75 -10.65 -2.45 14.45
CA ILE A 75 -10.71 -1.87 13.10
C ILE A 75 -12.08 -1.23 12.84
N ARG A 76 -13.17 -1.91 13.19
CA ARG A 76 -14.54 -1.40 13.02
C ARG A 76 -14.87 -0.23 13.92
N ALA A 77 -14.18 -0.09 15.05
CA ALA A 77 -14.36 1.03 15.97
C ALA A 77 -13.89 2.38 15.38
N LEU A 78 -13.19 2.38 14.22
CA LEU A 78 -12.74 3.59 13.52
C LEU A 78 -11.85 4.54 14.34
N GLY A 79 -11.37 4.08 15.50
CA GLY A 79 -10.48 4.82 16.38
C GLY A 79 -9.02 4.82 15.89
N LEU A 80 -8.12 5.29 16.75
CA LEU A 80 -6.68 5.30 16.49
C LEU A 80 -6.11 3.92 16.07
N PRO A 81 -6.52 2.78 16.69
CA PRO A 81 -6.03 1.47 16.26
C PRO A 81 -6.38 1.15 14.80
N SER A 82 -7.61 1.47 14.36
CA SER A 82 -8.06 1.31 12.97
C SER A 82 -7.23 2.15 12.01
N GLN A 83 -6.95 3.41 12.38
CA GLN A 83 -6.10 4.30 11.59
C GLN A 83 -4.68 3.75 11.45
N LEU A 84 -4.07 3.27 12.53
CA LEU A 84 -2.74 2.67 12.49
C LEU A 84 -2.74 1.37 11.65
N ALA A 85 -3.75 0.52 11.83
CA ALA A 85 -3.95 -0.70 11.07
C ALA A 85 -4.15 -0.46 9.56
N TYR A 86 -4.50 0.77 9.15
CA TYR A 86 -4.56 1.19 7.76
C TYR A 86 -3.27 1.86 7.28
N TRP A 87 -2.83 2.92 7.97
CA TRP A 87 -1.72 3.76 7.49
C TRP A 87 -0.36 3.04 7.54
N LEU A 88 -0.09 2.24 8.57
CA LEU A 88 1.17 1.49 8.63
C LEU A 88 1.35 0.55 7.43
N PRO A 89 0.40 -0.34 7.10
CA PRO A 89 0.54 -1.18 5.91
C PRO A 89 0.48 -0.37 4.61
N ALA A 90 -0.34 0.68 4.51
CA ALA A 90 -0.39 1.49 3.29
C ALA A 90 0.97 2.15 2.99
N THR A 91 1.62 2.72 4.01
CA THR A 91 2.95 3.34 3.87
C THR A 91 4.04 2.32 3.57
N LEU A 92 4.00 1.17 4.24
CA LEU A 92 4.94 0.08 4.00
C LEU A 92 4.82 -0.46 2.57
N LEU A 93 3.58 -0.57 2.04
CA LEU A 93 3.31 -0.99 0.67
C LEU A 93 3.91 0.00 -0.34
N VAL A 94 3.68 1.31 -0.16
CA VAL A 94 4.28 2.35 -1.02
C VAL A 94 5.81 2.30 -0.96
N ALA A 95 6.38 2.15 0.24
CA ALA A 95 7.82 2.06 0.44
C ALA A 95 8.44 0.81 -0.22
N ALA A 96 7.74 -0.32 -0.21
CA ALA A 96 8.15 -1.55 -0.90
C ALA A 96 8.13 -1.39 -2.42
N LEU A 97 7.21 -0.59 -2.96
CA LEU A 97 7.03 -0.35 -4.39
C LEU A 97 7.89 0.81 -4.93
N ARG A 98 8.71 1.46 -4.10
CA ARG A 98 9.52 2.64 -4.48
C ARG A 98 10.46 2.46 -5.67
N ARG A 99 10.72 1.22 -6.10
CA ARG A 99 11.57 0.89 -7.25
C ARG A 99 10.82 0.87 -8.58
N LEU A 100 9.49 0.91 -8.55
CA LEU A 100 8.63 1.00 -9.73
C LEU A 100 8.57 2.45 -10.26
N PRO A 101 8.01 2.69 -11.46
CA PRO A 101 7.93 4.02 -12.03
C PRO A 101 7.30 5.02 -11.04
N PRO A 102 7.95 6.18 -10.77
CA PRO A 102 7.54 7.08 -9.70
C PRO A 102 6.13 7.64 -9.93
N VAL A 103 5.72 7.82 -11.19
CA VAL A 103 4.35 8.26 -11.54
C VAL A 103 3.31 7.24 -11.08
N ALA A 104 3.57 5.95 -11.25
CA ALA A 104 2.64 4.90 -10.85
C ALA A 104 2.61 4.72 -9.32
N VAL A 105 3.76 4.87 -8.65
CA VAL A 105 3.86 4.81 -7.18
C VAL A 105 3.18 6.02 -6.53
N THR A 106 3.36 7.22 -7.08
CA THR A 106 2.69 8.44 -6.60
C THR A 106 1.18 8.39 -6.82
N ALA A 107 0.73 7.87 -7.96
CA ALA A 107 -0.69 7.62 -8.20
C ALA A 107 -1.27 6.66 -7.15
N LEU A 108 -0.60 5.53 -6.88
CA LEU A 108 -1.02 4.59 -5.85
C LEU A 108 -1.06 5.26 -4.46
N ALA A 109 -0.03 6.01 -4.08
CA ALA A 109 0.02 6.71 -2.81
C ALA A 109 -1.15 7.70 -2.67
N GLY A 110 -1.45 8.49 -3.71
CA GLY A 110 -2.58 9.41 -3.72
C GLY A 110 -3.93 8.69 -3.59
N VAL A 111 -4.09 7.56 -4.27
CA VAL A 111 -5.30 6.73 -4.15
C VAL A 111 -5.45 6.15 -2.75
N LEU A 112 -4.38 5.63 -2.14
CA LEU A 112 -4.39 5.13 -0.75
C LEU A 112 -4.69 6.27 0.24
N VAL A 113 -4.17 7.47 0.02
CA VAL A 113 -4.58 8.64 0.82
C VAL A 113 -6.07 8.89 0.67
N GLY A 114 -6.60 8.83 -0.55
CA GLY A 114 -8.04 8.97 -0.81
C GLY A 114 -8.90 7.89 -0.13
N VAL A 115 -8.47 6.63 -0.14
CA VAL A 115 -9.13 5.53 0.62
C VAL A 115 -9.17 5.87 2.11
N GLY A 116 -8.04 6.28 2.70
CA GLY A 116 -7.98 6.64 4.12
C GLY A 116 -8.87 7.84 4.47
N VAL A 117 -8.81 8.91 3.66
CA VAL A 117 -9.66 10.09 3.83
C VAL A 117 -11.14 9.71 3.75
N THR A 118 -11.55 8.99 2.72
CA THR A 118 -12.96 8.60 2.53
C THR A 118 -13.47 7.60 3.57
N MET A 119 -12.57 6.90 4.26
CA MET A 119 -12.89 5.97 5.33
C MET A 119 -13.09 6.68 6.69
N PHE A 120 -12.22 7.63 7.03
CA PHE A 120 -12.24 8.29 8.34
C PHE A 120 -13.05 9.59 8.36
N TRP A 121 -13.45 10.12 7.18
CA TRP A 121 -14.31 11.28 7.03
C TRP A 121 -15.69 10.91 6.49
N PRO A 122 -16.72 11.75 6.72
CA PRO A 122 -18.08 11.48 6.28
C PRO A 122 -18.21 11.63 4.75
N PHE A 123 -17.81 10.60 4.02
CA PHE A 123 -18.05 10.46 2.59
C PHE A 123 -19.06 9.35 2.30
N PRO A 124 -19.79 9.41 1.17
CA PRO A 124 -20.66 8.32 0.74
C PRO A 124 -19.85 7.04 0.50
N LEU A 125 -20.42 5.89 0.87
CA LEU A 125 -19.80 4.58 0.67
C LEU A 125 -19.38 4.35 -0.80
N ALA A 126 -20.18 4.81 -1.75
CA ALA A 126 -19.88 4.69 -3.18
C ALA A 126 -18.54 5.38 -3.56
N VAL A 127 -18.23 6.53 -2.95
CA VAL A 127 -16.98 7.26 -3.18
C VAL A 127 -15.81 6.46 -2.62
N HIS A 128 -15.95 5.92 -1.41
CA HIS A 128 -14.92 5.07 -0.81
C HIS A 128 -14.63 3.82 -1.65
N LEU A 129 -15.68 3.14 -2.14
CA LEU A 129 -15.53 1.98 -3.03
C LEU A 129 -14.88 2.34 -4.37
N ALA A 130 -15.13 3.54 -4.91
CA ALA A 130 -14.45 4.01 -6.11
C ALA A 130 -12.94 4.18 -5.89
N PHE A 131 -12.52 4.70 -4.72
CA PHE A 131 -11.10 4.77 -4.35
C PHE A 131 -10.49 3.38 -4.14
N ILE A 132 -11.21 2.43 -3.55
CA ILE A 132 -10.76 1.03 -3.45
C ILE A 132 -10.57 0.44 -4.85
N ALA A 133 -11.54 0.61 -5.76
CA ALA A 133 -11.43 0.12 -7.13
C ALA A 133 -10.22 0.71 -7.87
N ALA A 134 -9.98 2.01 -7.69
CA ALA A 134 -8.77 2.67 -8.21
C ALA A 134 -7.49 2.08 -7.58
N ALA A 135 -7.49 1.75 -6.28
CA ALA A 135 -6.34 1.16 -5.61
C ALA A 135 -6.02 -0.24 -6.17
N VAL A 136 -7.04 -1.07 -6.37
CA VAL A 136 -6.89 -2.39 -6.98
C VAL A 136 -6.40 -2.28 -8.42
N GLY A 137 -6.97 -1.37 -9.22
CA GLY A 137 -6.55 -1.17 -10.61
C GLY A 137 -5.11 -0.69 -10.74
N THR A 138 -4.70 0.27 -9.90
CA THR A 138 -3.31 0.78 -9.88
C THR A 138 -2.32 -0.29 -9.41
N LEU A 139 -2.66 -1.07 -8.38
CA LEU A 139 -1.85 -2.21 -7.94
C LEU A 139 -1.72 -3.28 -9.03
N ALA A 140 -2.82 -3.65 -9.68
CA ALA A 140 -2.80 -4.62 -10.78
C ALA A 140 -1.92 -4.15 -11.94
N GLY A 141 -2.01 -2.86 -12.30
CA GLY A 141 -1.14 -2.26 -13.31
C GLY A 141 0.34 -2.29 -12.92
N LEU A 142 0.66 -1.97 -11.67
CA LEU A 142 2.02 -2.04 -11.13
C LEU A 142 2.59 -3.46 -11.16
N VAL A 143 1.80 -4.46 -10.76
CA VAL A 143 2.17 -5.88 -10.82
C VAL A 143 2.36 -6.32 -12.27
N GLY A 144 1.45 -5.96 -13.18
CA GLY A 144 1.55 -6.28 -14.60
C GLY A 144 2.82 -5.70 -15.24
N MET A 145 3.16 -4.45 -14.92
CA MET A 145 4.42 -3.84 -15.36
C MET A 145 5.65 -4.58 -14.81
N ALA A 146 5.64 -4.93 -13.52
CA ALA A 146 6.75 -5.64 -12.89
C ALA A 146 6.97 -7.03 -13.52
N LEU A 147 5.88 -7.76 -13.79
CA LEU A 147 5.94 -9.07 -14.45
C LEU A 147 6.38 -8.96 -15.91
N GLY A 148 5.85 -7.98 -16.67
CA GLY A 148 6.25 -7.74 -18.06
C GLY A 148 7.73 -7.41 -18.21
N GLN A 149 8.29 -6.60 -17.29
CA GLN A 149 9.72 -6.29 -17.26
C GLN A 149 10.59 -7.51 -16.93
N ALA A 150 10.10 -8.45 -16.13
CA ALA A 150 10.80 -9.69 -15.82
C ALA A 150 10.86 -10.63 -17.04
N SER A 151 9.76 -10.73 -17.80
CA SER A 151 9.69 -11.53 -19.03
C SER A 151 10.51 -10.96 -20.19
N ALA A 152 10.69 -9.63 -20.23
CA ALA A 152 11.44 -8.92 -21.27
C ALA A 152 12.96 -8.84 -21.05
N ARG A 153 13.55 -9.65 -20.14
CA ARG A 153 15.00 -9.85 -20.05
C ARG A 153 15.40 -11.19 -20.69
N PRO A 154 15.71 -11.25 -22.00
CA PRO A 154 16.29 -12.44 -22.61
C PRO A 154 17.76 -12.57 -22.20
N ALA A 155 18.20 -13.83 -22.08
CA ALA A 155 19.55 -14.26 -21.77
C ALA A 155 20.62 -13.51 -22.58
N ARG A 156 21.40 -12.65 -21.93
CA ARG A 156 22.58 -11.99 -22.52
C ARG A 156 23.89 -12.72 -22.21
N ASP A 157 23.81 -13.94 -21.69
CA ASP A 157 24.95 -14.69 -21.15
C ASP A 157 25.37 -15.88 -22.03
N GLY A 158 24.98 -15.89 -23.31
CA GLY A 158 25.25 -17.02 -24.22
C GLY A 158 26.31 -16.79 -25.31
N SER A 159 26.92 -15.60 -25.43
CA SER A 159 27.73 -15.27 -26.61
C SER A 159 29.05 -14.56 -26.30
N LEU A 160 29.89 -15.12 -25.43
CA LEU A 160 31.30 -14.71 -25.30
C LEU A 160 32.19 -15.93 -24.94
N THR A 161 32.15 -16.98 -25.75
CA THR A 161 33.26 -17.95 -25.87
C THR A 161 33.28 -18.45 -27.31
N ALA A 162 34.02 -17.74 -28.16
CA ALA A 162 34.51 -18.22 -29.44
C ALA A 162 35.98 -17.80 -29.55
#